data_AF-A0A532DUW7-F1
#
_entry.id   AF-A0A532DUW7-F1
#
_cell.length_a   1.000
_cell.length_b   1.000
_cell.length_c   1.000
_cell.angle_alpha   90.00
_cell.angle_beta   90.00
_cell.angle_gamma   90.00
#
_symmetry.space_group_name_H-M   'P 1'
#
loop_
_entity.id
_entity.type
_entity.pdbx_description
1 polymer ?
#
loop_
_entity_poly.entity_id
_entity_poly.type
_entity_poly.pdbx_seq_one_letter_code
_entity_poly.pdbx_strand_id
1 'polypeptide(L)' 'HQAAGAVPVYIIDSREGPDHDPLFTVSVKVGAYPPATGSGRSKREAEQAAAAALLQREGVWLDQGSAA' A
#
# COMPACT_ATOMS: atom_id res chain seq x y z
N HIS A 1 25.00 -2.12 -6.73
CA HIS A 1 24.05 -2.93 -5.95
C HIS A 1 23.33 -2.03 -4.95
N GLN A 2 22.16 -1.48 -5.30
CA GLN A 2 21.36 -0.69 -4.34
C GLN A 2 19.98 -1.32 -4.18
N ALA A 3 19.79 -1.97 -3.04
CA ALA A 3 18.48 -2.23 -2.46
C ALA A 3 18.69 -2.30 -0.93
N ALA A 4 19.12 -1.19 -0.35
CA ALA A 4 18.93 -0.96 1.09
C ALA A 4 17.72 -0.01 1.26
N GLY A 5 16.65 -0.28 0.53
CA GLY A 5 15.33 0.32 0.77
C GLY A 5 14.60 -0.58 1.76
N ALA A 6 13.97 0.01 2.77
CA ALA A 6 13.23 -0.76 3.76
C ALA A 6 12.18 -1.67 3.08
N VAL A 7 12.16 -2.95 3.46
CA VAL A 7 11.17 -3.92 2.94
C VAL A 7 9.79 -3.55 3.46
N PRO A 8 8.76 -3.43 2.59
CA PRO A 8 7.40 -3.16 3.03
C PRO A 8 6.84 -4.33 3.85
N VAL A 9 6.20 -4.03 4.98
CA VAL A 9 5.46 -4.98 5.80
C VAL A 9 3.97 -4.71 5.64
N TYR A 10 3.21 -5.75 5.31
CA TYR A 10 1.76 -5.69 5.13
C TYR A 10 1.05 -6.44 6.26
N ILE A 11 -0.03 -5.86 6.78
CA ILE A 11 -0.86 -6.43 7.86
C ILE A 11 -2.33 -6.36 7.41
N ILE A 12 -3.04 -7.48 7.48
CA ILE A 12 -4.49 -7.51 7.26
C ILE A 12 -5.15 -7.10 8.57
N ASP A 13 -5.75 -5.92 8.59
CA ASP A 13 -6.41 -5.36 9.78
C ASP A 13 -7.83 -5.90 9.94
N SER A 14 -8.56 -6.04 8.83
CA SER A 14 -9.90 -6.64 8.86
C SER A 14 -10.28 -7.35 7.55
N ARG A 15 -11.22 -8.28 7.67
CA ARG A 15 -11.99 -8.88 6.58
C ARG A 15 -13.44 -8.86 7.00
N GLU A 16 -14.26 -8.12 6.27
CA GLU A 16 -15.67 -7.89 6.58
C GLU A 16 -16.52 -8.23 5.34
N GLY A 17 -17.84 -8.31 5.51
CA GLY A 17 -18.77 -8.63 4.42
C GLY A 17 -18.99 -10.13 4.16
N PRO A 18 -19.92 -10.47 3.26
CA PRO A 18 -20.27 -11.86 2.97
C PRO A 18 -19.15 -12.58 2.21
N ASP A 19 -19.16 -13.91 2.23
CA ASP A 19 -18.09 -14.73 1.59
C ASP A 19 -17.91 -14.46 0.10
N HIS A 20 -18.97 -14.04 -0.60
CA HIS A 20 -18.95 -13.72 -2.02
C HIS A 20 -18.63 -12.25 -2.32
N ASP A 21 -18.57 -11.39 -1.31
CA ASP A 21 -18.21 -9.98 -1.47
C ASP A 21 -17.44 -9.46 -0.24
N PRO A 22 -16.26 -10.02 0.04
CA PRO A 22 -15.46 -9.60 1.18
C PRO A 22 -14.82 -8.23 0.93
N LEU A 23 -14.76 -7.39 1.97
CA LEU A 23 -13.92 -6.20 2.03
C LEU A 23 -12.72 -6.49 2.92
N PHE A 24 -11.52 -6.38 2.36
CA PHE A 24 -10.26 -6.48 3.10
C PHE A 24 -9.74 -5.09 3.39
N THR A 25 -9.24 -4.88 4.61
CA THR A 25 -8.47 -3.70 5.01
C THR A 25 -7.05 -4.12 5.33
N VAL A 26 -6.06 -3.47 4.72
CA VAL A 26 -4.64 -3.78 4.87
C VAL A 26 -3.85 -2.50 5.18
N SER A 27 -2.95 -2.58 6.15
CA SER A 27 -1.95 -1.55 6.43
C SER A 27 -0.57 -1.94 5.90
N VAL A 28 0.15 -0.97 5.34
CA VAL A 28 1.54 -1.09 4.88
C VAL A 28 2.44 -0.19 5.72
N LYS A 29 3.61 -0.71 6.13
CA LYS A 29 4.67 0.05 6.80
C LYS A 29 5.98 -0.09 6.04
N VAL A 30 6.64 1.03 5.76
CA VAL A 30 7.93 1.09 5.05
C VAL A 30 8.90 1.95 5.84
N GLY A 31 9.94 1.34 6.41
CA GLY A 31 10.99 2.07 7.13
C GLY A 31 10.44 2.96 8.24
N ALA A 32 10.79 4.25 8.18
CA ALA A 32 10.35 5.28 9.14
C ALA A 32 9.09 6.04 8.68
N TYR A 33 8.56 5.75 7.49
CA TYR A 33 7.33 6.39 7.04
C TYR A 33 6.16 5.95 7.94
N PRO A 34 5.22 6.87 8.26
CA PRO A 34 3.99 6.48 8.93
C PRO A 34 3.29 5.35 8.13
N PRO A 35 2.60 4.40 8.78
CA PRO A 35 1.83 3.42 8.03
C PRO A 35 0.78 4.09 7.13
N ALA A 36 0.39 3.40 6.07
CA ALA A 36 -0.77 3.76 5.25
C ALA A 36 -1.69 2.55 5.15
N THR A 37 -2.98 2.79 4.94
CA THR A 37 -4.01 1.74 4.90
C THR A 37 -4.74 1.81 3.57
N GLY A 38 -5.13 0.66 3.05
CA GLY A 38 -5.92 0.51 1.84
C GLY A 38 -6.92 -0.64 1.97
N SER A 39 -7.96 -0.59 1.15
CA SER A 39 -9.02 -1.60 1.16
C SER A 39 -9.35 -2.09 -0.24
N GLY A 40 -9.86 -3.32 -0.34
CA GLY A 40 -10.23 -3.91 -1.63
C GLY A 40 -11.03 -5.21 -1.48
N ARG A 41 -11.57 -5.71 -2.58
CA ARG A 41 -12.35 -6.96 -2.64
C ARG A 41 -11.48 -8.22 -2.56
N SER A 42 -10.16 -8.02 -2.59
CA SER A 42 -9.17 -9.05 -2.35
C SER A 42 -8.01 -8.50 -1.49
N LYS A 43 -7.26 -9.39 -0.84
CA LYS A 43 -6.05 -9.03 -0.07
C LYS A 43 -5.05 -8.25 -0.92
N ARG A 44 -4.81 -8.71 -2.14
CA ARG A 44 -3.87 -8.08 -3.08
C ARG A 44 -4.31 -6.67 -3.47
N GLU A 45 -5.60 -6.47 -3.70
CA GLU A 45 -6.14 -5.14 -4.02
C GLU A 45 -5.99 -4.18 -2.84
N ALA A 46 -6.30 -4.64 -1.62
CA ALA A 46 -6.09 -3.87 -0.40
C ALA A 46 -4.61 -3.51 -0.16
N GLU A 47 -3.69 -4.46 -0.37
CA GLU A 47 -2.24 -4.24 -0.31
C GLU A 47 -1.77 -3.18 -1.33
N GLN A 48 -2.24 -3.28 -2.58
CA GLN A 48 -1.92 -2.32 -3.63
C GLN A 48 -2.45 -0.92 -3.31
N ALA A 49 -3.69 -0.83 -2.80
CA ALA A 49 -4.28 0.42 -2.35
C ALA A 49 -3.48 1.05 -1.20
N ALA A 50 -3.05 0.24 -0.22
CA ALA A 50 -2.25 0.70 0.91
C ALA A 50 -0.87 1.23 0.45
N ALA A 51 -0.21 0.48 -0.45
CA ALA A 51 1.06 0.88 -1.03
C ALA A 51 0.93 2.15 -1.87
N ALA A 52 -0.10 2.26 -2.71
CA ALA A 52 -0.37 3.46 -3.49
C ALA A 52 -0.60 4.69 -2.60
N ALA A 53 -1.38 4.54 -1.53
CA ALA A 53 -1.60 5.60 -0.55
C ALA A 53 -0.29 6.07 0.11
N LEU A 54 0.60 5.13 0.49
CA LEU A 54 1.91 5.47 1.05
C LEU A 54 2.76 6.22 0.02
N LEU A 55 2.89 5.69 -1.20
CA LEU A 55 3.73 6.26 -2.24
C LEU A 55 3.27 7.65 -2.69
N GLN A 56 1.95 7.86 -2.76
CA GLN A 56 1.35 9.16 -3.06
C GLN A 56 1.57 10.16 -1.93
N ARG A 57 1.39 9.75 -0.67
CA ARG A 57 1.59 10.63 0.51
C ARG A 57 3.05 11.07 0.65
N GLU A 58 3.98 10.15 0.44
CA GLU A 58 5.42 10.41 0.58
C GLU A 58 6.04 11.04 -0.68
N GLY A 59 5.24 11.28 -1.73
CA GLY A 59 5.72 11.87 -2.98
C GLY A 59 6.77 11.02 -3.70
N VAL A 60 6.85 9.71 -3.41
CA VAL A 60 7.81 8.78 -4.04
C VAL A 60 7.42 8.50 -5.50
N TRP A 61 6.14 8.69 -5.84
CA TRP A 61 5.73 8.89 -7.22
C TRP A 61 5.98 10.35 -7.60
N LEU A 62 7.25 10.70 -7.81
CA LEU A 62 7.57 11.77 -8.73
C LEU A 62 7.32 11.21 -10.12
N ASP A 63 6.31 11.74 -10.82
CA ASP A 63 6.21 11.63 -12.26
C ASP A 63 7.58 12.03 -12.85
N GLN A 64 8.31 11.07 -13.40
CA GLN A 64 9.51 11.36 -14.19
C GLN A 64 9.03 11.86 -15.55
N GLY A 65 8.50 13.08 -15.54
CA GLY A 65 7.99 13.84 -16.66
C GLY A 65 8.73 15.17 -16.82
N SER A 66 10.05 15.19 -16.61
CA SER A 66 10.89 16.19 -17.29
C SER A 66 11.18 15.66 -18.69
N ALA A 67 10.30 15.98 -19.62
CA ALA A 67 10.59 15.94 -21.05
C ALA A 67 10.34 17.35 -21.60
N ALA A 68 11.46 18.03 -21.84
CA ALA A 68 11.73 19.17 -22.72
C ALA A 68 10.59 20.16 -23.07
#